data_AF-A0A351ZYV7-F1
#
_entry.id   AF-A0A351ZYV7-F1
#
_cell.length_a   1.000
_cell.length_b   1.000
_cell.length_c   1.000
_cell.angle_alpha   90.00
_cell.angle_beta   90.00
_cell.angle_gamma   90.00
#
_symmetry.space_group_name_H-M   'P 1'
#
loop_
_entity.id
_entity.type
_entity.pdbx_description
1 polymer ?
#
loop_
_entity_poly.entity_id
_entity_poly.type
_entity_poly.pdbx_seq_one_letter_code
_entity_poly.pdbx_strand_id
1 'polypeptide(L)'
;MESLRFDLAGGPWYLYAVFAIVAIAISAYLYRVTIPPVDRRTRLVLVALRSIGLMALILLLYEPLARFRRSETVEPRIAVAVDVSRSMGMRDRSRDRAADLRTVVERVTDRLGDAADVYVFDESVRTL
;
A
#
# COMPACT_ATOMS: atom_id res chain seq x y z
N MET A 1 5.34 -10.22 6.66
CA MET A 1 4.14 -10.53 7.47
C MET A 1 3.01 -9.66 6.96
N GLU A 2 2.03 -10.25 6.28
CA GLU A 2 0.84 -9.52 5.84
C GLU A 2 -0.01 -9.21 7.08
N SER A 3 -0.26 -7.93 7.34
CA SER A 3 -1.14 -7.52 8.44
C SER A 3 -2.35 -6.81 7.85
N LEU A 4 -3.51 -7.45 7.99
CA LEU A 4 -4.79 -6.86 7.62
C LEU A 4 -5.24 -5.95 8.78
N ARG A 5 -5.12 -4.63 8.60
CA ARG A 5 -5.62 -3.64 9.55
C ARG A 5 -6.84 -2.95 8.97
N PHE A 6 -7.98 -3.08 9.64
CA PHE A 6 -9.19 -2.33 9.35
C PHE A 6 -9.15 -1.01 10.12
N ASP A 7 -8.75 0.07 9.44
CA ASP A 7 -8.80 1.44 9.95
C ASP A 7 -9.93 2.19 9.24
N LEU A 8 -11.00 2.50 9.97
CA LEU A 8 -12.08 3.35 9.47
C LEU A 8 -11.74 4.82 9.75
N ALA A 9 -11.98 5.71 8.79
CA ALA A 9 -11.47 7.09 8.81
C ALA A 9 -11.89 7.87 10.07
N GLY A 10 -13.10 7.64 10.59
CA GLY A 10 -13.64 8.36 11.74
C GLY A 10 -13.50 7.68 13.11
N GLY A 11 -12.64 6.66 13.27
CA GLY A 11 -12.31 6.09 14.59
C GLY A 11 -12.43 4.57 14.70
N PRO A 12 -12.31 4.02 15.92
CA PRO A 12 -12.28 2.57 16.15
C PRO A 12 -13.54 1.85 15.67
N TRP A 13 -13.36 0.67 15.06
CA TRP A 13 -14.46 -0.11 14.46
C TRP A 13 -15.57 -0.47 15.46
N TYR A 14 -15.27 -0.62 16.75
CA TYR A 14 -16.26 -0.96 17.77
C TYR A 14 -17.31 0.12 17.99
N LEU A 15 -17.01 1.40 17.71
CA LEU A 15 -17.99 2.49 17.83
C LEU A 15 -19.13 2.34 16.83
N TYR A 16 -18.82 1.86 15.62
CA TYR A 16 -19.81 1.58 14.59
C TYR A 16 -20.76 0.45 15.01
N ALA A 17 -20.22 -0.61 15.62
CA ALA A 17 -21.03 -1.70 16.16
C ALA A 17 -21.97 -1.19 17.26
N VAL A 18 -21.51 -0.31 18.15
CA VAL A 18 -22.36 0.34 19.17
C VAL A 18 -23.46 1.17 18.53
N PHE A 19 -23.13 2.04 17.56
CA PHE A 19 -24.14 2.85 16.86
C PHE A 19 -25.15 2.01 16.09
N ALA A 20 -24.72 0.91 15.47
CA ALA A 20 -25.59 -0.05 14.80
C ALA A 20 -26.60 -0.69 15.78
N ILE A 21 -26.12 -1.14 16.95
CA ILE A 21 -26.98 -1.70 18.00
C ILE A 21 -27.98 -0.66 18.51
N VAL A 22 -27.53 0.57 18.76
CA VAL A 22 -28.39 1.68 19.21
C VAL A 22 -29.45 2.00 18.15
N ALA A 23 -29.09 2.06 16.88
CA ALA A 23 -30.02 2.30 15.78
C ALA A 23 -31.10 1.21 15.69
N ILE A 24 -30.72 -0.06 15.83
CA ILE A 24 -31.65 -1.20 15.87
C ILE A 24 -32.56 -1.11 17.11
N ALA A 25 -32.00 -0.83 18.28
CA ALA A 25 -32.75 -0.71 19.53
C ALA A 25 -33.78 0.43 19.46
N ILE A 26 -33.39 1.61 18.96
CA ILE A 26 -34.29 2.76 18.76
C ILE A 26 -35.38 2.43 17.74
N SER A 27 -35.02 1.79 16.62
CA SER A 27 -35.97 1.36 15.60
C SER A 27 -37.03 0.40 16.18
N ALA A 28 -36.59 -0.62 16.92
CA ALA A 28 -37.46 -1.60 17.56
C ALA A 28 -38.32 -0.99 18.69
N TYR A 29 -37.76 -0.05 19.45
CA TYR A 29 -38.45 0.67 20.52
C TYR A 29 -39.55 1.58 19.98
N LEU A 30 -39.25 2.39 18.95
CA LEU A 30 -40.24 3.26 18.30
C LEU A 30 -41.38 2.45 17.65
N TYR A 31 -41.08 1.27 17.11
CA TYR A 31 -42.09 0.35 16.57
C TYR A 31 -42.86 -0.46 17.61
N ARG A 32 -42.62 -0.30 18.93
CA ARG A 32 -43.48 -0.91 19.96
C ARG A 32 -44.84 -0.23 20.07
N VAL A 33 -44.94 1.05 19.76
CA VAL A 33 -46.18 1.83 19.85
C VAL A 33 -46.57 2.29 18.45
N THR A 34 -47.18 1.40 17.68
CA THR A 34 -47.79 1.73 16.39
C THR A 34 -49.29 1.76 16.53
N ILE A 35 -49.90 2.91 16.24
CA ILE A 35 -51.34 3.09 16.06
C ILE A 35 -51.53 3.42 14.57
N PRO A 36 -52.17 2.57 13.76
CA PRO A 36 -52.82 1.28 14.06
C PRO A 36 -51.83 0.12 14.31
N PRO A 37 -52.25 -0.97 14.96
CA PRO A 37 -51.41 -2.15 15.16
C PRO A 37 -51.05 -2.79 13.82
N VAL A 38 -49.74 -2.79 13.50
CA VAL A 38 -49.21 -3.36 12.27
C VAL A 38 -48.95 -4.86 12.47
N ASP A 39 -49.22 -5.68 11.46
CA ASP A 39 -48.92 -7.11 11.50
C ASP A 39 -47.41 -7.36 11.78
N ARG A 40 -47.11 -8.47 12.47
CA ARG A 40 -45.74 -8.80 12.92
C ARG A 40 -44.74 -8.84 11.76
N ARG A 41 -45.14 -9.32 10.58
CA ARG A 41 -44.25 -9.41 9.41
C ARG A 41 -43.89 -8.03 8.89
N THR A 42 -44.90 -7.18 8.71
CA THR A 42 -44.71 -5.80 8.26
C THR A 42 -43.88 -5.01 9.25
N ARG A 43 -44.10 -5.21 10.56
CA ARG A 43 -43.28 -4.59 11.60
C ARG A 43 -41.81 -5.01 11.51
N LEU A 44 -41.51 -6.30 11.28
CA LEU A 44 -40.15 -6.77 11.11
C LEU A 44 -39.48 -6.14 9.89
N VAL A 45 -40.19 -6.09 8.76
CA VAL A 45 -39.72 -5.48 7.51
C VAL A 45 -39.41 -3.99 7.72
N LEU A 46 -40.29 -3.26 8.39
CA LEU A 46 -40.11 -1.83 8.66
C LEU A 46 -38.94 -1.55 9.62
N VAL A 47 -38.77 -2.37 10.66
CA VAL A 47 -37.61 -2.28 11.56
C VAL A 47 -36.32 -2.55 10.79
N ALA A 48 -36.29 -3.59 9.94
CA ALA A 48 -35.13 -3.94 9.13
C ALA A 48 -34.76 -2.82 8.15
N LEU A 49 -35.73 -2.31 7.38
CA LEU A 49 -35.54 -1.18 6.46
C LEU A 49 -35.01 0.06 7.18
N ARG A 50 -35.57 0.40 8.35
CA ARG A 50 -35.12 1.55 9.14
C ARG A 50 -33.71 1.35 9.68
N SER A 51 -33.39 0.15 10.16
CA SER A 51 -32.03 -0.18 10.60
C SER A 51 -31.03 -0.12 9.45
N ILE A 52 -31.38 -0.63 8.26
CA ILE A 52 -30.55 -0.52 7.05
C ILE A 52 -30.33 0.96 6.69
N GLY A 53 -31.38 1.78 6.70
CA GLY A 53 -31.26 3.21 6.41
C GLY A 53 -30.36 3.96 7.39
N LEU A 54 -30.50 3.68 8.69
CA LEU A 54 -29.62 4.25 9.72
C LEU A 54 -28.17 3.76 9.58
N MET A 55 -27.97 2.48 9.25
CA MET A 55 -26.65 1.92 9.00
C MET A 55 -26.00 2.59 7.78
N ALA A 56 -26.74 2.77 6.69
CA ALA A 56 -26.28 3.47 5.50
C ALA A 56 -25.89 4.92 5.82
N LEU A 57 -26.67 5.62 6.65
CA LEU A 57 -26.35 6.97 7.11
C LEU A 57 -25.04 7.00 7.92
N ILE A 58 -24.85 6.04 8.84
CA ILE A 58 -23.60 5.92 9.62
C ILE A 58 -22.42 5.65 8.68
N LEU A 59 -22.55 4.72 7.73
CA LEU A 59 -21.50 4.43 6.76
C LEU A 59 -21.18 5.66 5.89
N LEU A 60 -22.19 6.41 5.47
CA LEU A 60 -21.99 7.64 4.69
C LEU A 60 -21.29 8.72 5.52
N LEU A 61 -21.66 8.89 6.79
CA LEU A 61 -21.12 9.93 7.67
C LEU A 61 -19.65 9.68 8.03
N TYR A 62 -19.28 8.43 8.20
CA TYR A 62 -17.97 8.04 8.71
C TYR A 62 -16.95 7.63 7.63
N GLU A 63 -17.40 7.50 6.39
CA GLU A 63 -16.55 7.25 5.22
C GLU A 63 -15.57 6.07 5.42
N PRO A 64 -16.06 4.81 5.43
CA PRO A 64 -15.24 3.64 5.68
C PRO A 64 -14.17 3.46 4.60
N LEU A 65 -12.91 3.73 4.95
CA LEU A 65 -11.77 3.52 4.06
C LEU A 65 -11.16 2.13 4.29
N ALA A 66 -11.38 1.19 3.38
CA ALA A 66 -10.66 -0.08 3.38
C ALA A 66 -9.23 0.13 2.86
N ARG A 67 -8.23 0.20 3.77
CA ARG A 67 -6.82 0.37 3.39
C ARG A 67 -6.11 -0.98 3.34
N PHE A 68 -5.79 -1.43 2.12
CA PHE A 68 -4.88 -2.55 1.92
C PHE A 68 -3.45 -2.04 1.85
N ARG A 69 -2.63 -2.32 2.87
CA ARG A 69 -1.19 -2.01 2.85
C ARG A 69 -0.41 -3.25 2.44
N ARG A 70 0.21 -3.20 1.25
CA ARG A 70 1.22 -4.16 0.83
C ARG A 70 2.60 -3.59 1.17
N SER A 71 3.33 -4.26 2.04
CA SER A 71 4.74 -3.94 2.30
C SER A 71 5.58 -4.91 1.47
N GLU A 72 6.31 -4.37 0.50
CA GLU A 72 7.33 -5.12 -0.22
C GLU A 72 8.68 -4.70 0.33
N THR A 73 9.48 -5.68 0.74
CA THR A 73 10.87 -5.44 1.12
C THR A 73 11.67 -5.46 -0.18
N VAL A 74 12.07 -4.27 -0.65
CA VAL A 74 12.96 -4.13 -1.81
C VAL A 74 14.39 -4.12 -1.29
N GLU A 75 15.16 -5.15 -1.66
CA GLU A 75 16.58 -5.21 -1.36
C GLU A 75 17.28 -4.03 -2.08
N PRO A 76 18.05 -3.17 -1.39
CA PRO A 76 18.72 -2.05 -2.02
C PRO A 76 19.82 -2.55 -2.97
N ARG A 77 19.62 -2.33 -4.27
CA ARG A 77 20.60 -2.64 -5.33
C ARG A 77 21.25 -1.36 -5.84
N ILE A 78 22.56 -1.41 -6.05
CA ILE A 78 23.39 -0.31 -6.54
C ILE A 78 23.79 -0.62 -7.97
N ALA A 79 23.35 0.20 -8.93
CA ALA A 79 23.78 0.07 -10.31
C ALA A 79 25.10 0.81 -10.54
N VAL A 80 26.14 0.09 -10.98
CA VAL A 80 27.45 0.67 -11.32
C VAL A 80 27.59 0.70 -12.84
N ALA A 81 27.53 1.89 -13.44
CA ALA A 81 27.66 2.06 -14.88
C ALA A 81 29.11 2.43 -15.27
N VAL A 82 29.70 1.63 -16.14
CA VAL A 82 31.09 1.75 -16.61
C VAL A 82 31.09 2.17 -18.08
N ASP A 83 31.64 3.34 -18.36
CA ASP A 83 31.83 3.86 -19.73
C ASP A 83 33.00 3.12 -20.40
N VAL A 84 32.78 2.53 -21.58
CA VAL A 84 33.82 1.91 -22.42
C VAL A 84 33.93 2.54 -23.80
N SER A 85 33.47 3.78 -23.94
CA SER A 85 33.58 4.54 -25.18
C SER A 85 35.01 4.70 -25.65
N ARG A 86 35.18 4.98 -26.95
CA ARG A 86 36.49 5.23 -27.57
C ARG A 86 37.33 6.30 -26.85
N SER A 87 36.69 7.19 -26.09
CA SER A 87 37.36 8.22 -25.29
C SER A 87 38.09 7.68 -24.05
N MET A 88 37.65 6.53 -23.53
CA MET A 88 38.24 5.85 -22.37
C MET A 88 39.54 5.10 -22.71
N GLY A 89 39.74 4.74 -23.98
CA GLY A 89 40.98 4.13 -24.49
C GLY A 89 42.11 5.13 -24.79
N MET A 90 41.86 6.43 -24.66
CA MET A 90 42.88 7.46 -24.88
C MET A 90 43.79 7.59 -23.66
N ARG A 91 45.11 7.49 -23.88
CA ARG A 91 46.12 7.72 -22.85
C ARG A 91 46.16 9.19 -22.45
N ASP A 92 46.01 9.46 -21.16
CA ASP A 92 46.15 10.81 -20.61
C ASP A 92 47.52 10.95 -19.97
N ARG A 93 48.40 11.72 -20.63
CA ARG A 93 49.79 12.01 -20.26
C ARG A 93 50.67 10.77 -20.03
N SER A 94 50.46 10.02 -18.94
CA SER A 94 51.26 8.87 -18.49
C SER A 94 50.43 7.74 -17.85
N ARG A 95 49.10 7.87 -17.75
CA ARG A 95 48.23 6.85 -17.15
C ARG A 95 47.30 6.21 -18.17
N ASP A 96 47.09 4.91 -18.00
CA ASP A 96 46.12 4.13 -18.74
C ASP A 96 44.79 4.18 -18.00
N ARG A 97 43.86 5.00 -18.50
CA ARG A 97 42.53 5.18 -17.90
C ARG A 97 41.76 3.86 -17.84
N ALA A 98 41.97 2.95 -18.78
CA ALA A 98 41.31 1.65 -18.80
C ALA A 98 41.84 0.73 -17.70
N ALA A 99 43.14 0.78 -17.40
CA ALA A 99 43.74 0.01 -16.30
C ALA A 99 43.30 0.54 -14.92
N ASP A 100 43.27 1.87 -14.76
CA ASP A 100 42.82 2.51 -13.53
C ASP A 100 41.32 2.24 -13.28
N LEU A 101 40.49 2.30 -14.34
CA LEU A 101 39.06 2.03 -14.26
C LEU A 101 38.76 0.58 -13.84
N ARG A 102 39.45 -0.41 -14.42
CA ARG A 102 39.31 -1.83 -14.02
C ARG A 102 39.58 -2.03 -12.54
N THR A 103 40.66 -1.44 -12.05
CA THR A 103 41.04 -1.53 -10.63
C THR A 103 39.99 -0.90 -9.71
N VAL A 104 39.35 0.18 -10.15
CA VAL A 104 38.27 0.84 -9.38
C VAL A 104 37.00 -0.01 -9.41
N VAL A 105 36.62 -0.56 -10.56
CA VAL A 105 35.42 -1.41 -10.71
C VAL A 105 35.56 -2.67 -9.86
N GLU A 106 36.70 -3.36 -9.90
CA GLU A 106 36.97 -4.54 -9.07
C GLU A 106 36.81 -4.23 -7.57
N ARG A 107 37.41 -3.13 -7.08
CA ARG A 107 37.27 -2.72 -5.67
C ARG A 107 35.85 -2.37 -5.28
N VAL A 108 35.06 -1.80 -6.20
CA VAL A 108 33.67 -1.42 -5.95
C VAL A 108 32.80 -2.67 -5.92
N THR A 109 32.99 -3.60 -6.86
CA THR A 109 32.28 -4.89 -6.90
C THR A 109 32.61 -5.74 -5.67
N ASP A 110 33.89 -5.82 -5.25
CA ASP A 110 34.29 -6.57 -4.05
C ASP A 110 33.68 -6.00 -2.76
N ARG A 111 33.51 -4.68 -2.68
CA ARG A 111 32.90 -4.03 -1.50
C ARG A 111 31.38 -4.12 -1.47
N LEU A 112 30.73 -4.16 -2.64
CA LEU A 112 29.28 -4.16 -2.76
C LEU A 112 28.69 -5.57 -2.91
N GLY A 113 29.48 -6.56 -3.32
CA GLY A 113 29.05 -7.95 -3.48
C GLY A 113 27.78 -8.07 -4.33
N ASP A 114 26.85 -8.91 -3.88
CA ASP A 114 25.55 -9.16 -4.54
C ASP A 114 24.60 -7.95 -4.53
N ALA A 115 24.94 -6.86 -3.83
CA ALA A 115 24.17 -5.63 -3.86
C ALA A 115 24.52 -4.73 -5.06
N ALA A 116 25.56 -5.05 -5.85
CA ALA A 116 25.94 -4.29 -7.04
C ALA A 116 25.61 -5.02 -8.34
N ASP A 117 24.85 -4.36 -9.20
CA ASP A 117 24.64 -4.78 -10.59
C ASP A 117 25.55 -3.90 -11.49
N VAL A 118 26.56 -4.51 -12.14
CA VAL A 118 27.52 -3.78 -12.97
C VAL A 118 27.08 -3.79 -14.44
N TYR A 119 27.00 -2.60 -15.02
CA TYR A 119 26.63 -2.39 -16.42
C TYR A 119 27.76 -1.67 -17.15
N VAL A 120 28.01 -2.10 -18.38
CA VAL A 120 28.96 -1.48 -19.30
C VAL A 120 28.18 -0.81 -20.41
N PHE A 121 28.57 0.42 -20.77
CA PHE A 121 27.90 1.16 -21.83
C PHE A 121 28.89 1.84 -22.79
N ASP A 122 28.53 1.83 -24.07
CA ASP A 122 29.08 2.63 -25.15
C ASP A 122 27.91 2.94 -26.10
N GLU A 123 27.85 2.37 -27.30
CA GLU A 123 26.67 2.47 -28.18
C GLU A 123 25.48 1.60 -27.72
N SER A 124 25.72 0.62 -26.85
CA SER A 124 24.72 -0.29 -26.29
C SER A 124 25.05 -0.63 -24.83
N VAL A 125 24.04 -0.81 -23.98
CA VAL A 125 24.22 -1.25 -22.59
C VAL A 125 24.33 -2.78 -22.54
N ARG A 126 25.32 -3.30 -21.82
CA ARG A 126 25.52 -4.74 -21.56
C ARG A 126 25.77 -4.96 -20.07
N THR A 127 25.27 -6.05 -19.53
CA THR A 127 25.62 -6.49 -18.17
C THR A 127 26.99 -7.15 -18.21
N LEU A 128 27.82 -6.86 -17.20
CA LEU A 128 29.18 -7.41 -17.07
C LEU A 128 29.14 -8.85 -16.51
#